data_AF-A0A0P7Y3P9-F1
#
_entry.id   AF-A0A0P7Y3P9-F1
#
_cell.length_a   1.000
_cell.length_b   1.000
_cell.length_c   1.000
_cell.angle_alpha   90.00
_cell.angle_beta   90.00
_cell.angle_gamma   90.00
#
_symmetry.space_group_name_H-M   'P 1'
#
loop_
_entity.id
_entity.type
_entity.pdbx_description
1 polymer ?
#
loop_
_entity_poly.entity_id
_entity_poly.type
_entity_poly.pdbx_seq_one_letter_code
_entity_poly.pdbx_strand_id
1 'polypeptide(L)'
;IEKFAVPGDVVMMSLGESGVVNCQNSEPFLRDIILDLGEKGIFVVMSAGNEGQSAGSNLPGCISGKNVFTVGSVDFSETGFLSCSGFSNAGAPPIDWLAPGANLVSTFPGNAYNVMSGTSMACALVAGLIHSNGGPPRAIQQINCGGATYSVAGR
;
A
#
# COMPACT_ATOMS: atom_id res chain seq x y z
N ILE A 1 -4.17 17.94 -12.96
CA ILE A 1 -4.90 17.05 -12.03
C ILE A 1 -6.31 17.58 -11.76
N GLU A 2 -6.48 18.88 -11.48
CA GLU A 2 -7.78 19.53 -11.18
C GLU A 2 -8.89 19.36 -12.23
N LYS A 3 -8.56 18.91 -13.44
CA LYS A 3 -9.54 18.65 -14.51
C LYS A 3 -10.23 17.27 -14.38
N PHE A 4 -9.66 16.33 -13.63
CA PHE A 4 -10.11 14.93 -13.62
C PHE A 4 -10.17 14.27 -12.23
N ALA A 5 -9.70 14.94 -11.17
CA ALA A 5 -9.75 14.40 -9.81
C ALA A 5 -10.27 15.45 -8.83
N VAL A 6 -11.07 15.01 -7.86
CA VAL A 6 -11.68 15.82 -6.80
C VAL A 6 -11.34 15.24 -5.42
N PRO A 7 -11.51 16.01 -4.32
CA PRO A 7 -11.32 15.48 -2.97
C PRO A 7 -12.18 14.23 -2.73
N GLY A 8 -11.58 13.18 -2.17
CA GLY A 8 -12.21 11.88 -1.97
C GLY A 8 -11.89 10.82 -3.05
N ASP A 9 -11.33 11.24 -4.20
CA ASP A 9 -10.82 10.28 -5.18
C ASP A 9 -9.62 9.51 -4.64
N VAL A 10 -9.39 8.31 -5.19
CA VAL A 10 -8.29 7.42 -4.79
C VAL A 10 -7.40 7.11 -5.99
N VAL A 11 -6.11 7.36 -5.83
CA VAL A 11 -5.07 6.94 -6.77
C VAL A 11 -4.31 5.77 -6.15
N MET A 12 -4.29 4.65 -6.85
CA MET A 12 -3.56 3.45 -6.44
C MET A 12 -2.30 3.30 -7.29
N MET A 13 -1.15 3.13 -6.64
CA MET A 13 0.16 2.92 -7.28
C MET A 13 0.76 1.60 -6.80
N SER A 14 0.59 0.56 -7.60
CA SER A 14 1.17 -0.77 -7.36
C SER A 14 2.42 -0.99 -8.20
N LEU A 15 3.43 -0.17 -7.92
CA LEU A 15 4.71 -0.13 -8.59
C LEU A 15 5.79 0.29 -7.59
N GLY A 16 7.04 0.00 -7.91
CA GLY A 16 8.15 0.40 -7.06
C GLY A 16 9.50 0.12 -7.70
N GLU A 17 10.49 0.92 -7.29
CA GLU A 17 11.91 0.66 -7.47
C GLU A 17 12.54 0.43 -6.10
N SER A 18 13.30 -0.66 -5.95
CA SER A 18 13.91 -1.06 -4.69
C SER A 18 15.38 -0.61 -4.58
N GLY A 19 15.89 -0.53 -3.34
CA GLY A 19 17.28 -0.16 -3.08
C GLY A 19 17.59 1.34 -3.20
N VAL A 20 16.56 2.19 -3.21
CA VAL A 20 16.70 3.64 -3.35
C VAL A 20 17.24 4.26 -2.05
N VAL A 21 18.38 4.94 -2.15
CA VAL A 21 18.99 5.68 -1.02
C VAL A 21 18.37 7.08 -0.94
N ASN A 22 18.07 7.55 0.29
CA ASN A 22 17.39 8.83 0.52
C ASN A 22 16.06 8.91 -0.25
N CYS A 23 15.28 7.83 -0.20
CA CYS A 23 14.09 7.61 -1.03
C CYS A 23 13.07 8.78 -0.98
N GLN A 24 12.88 9.42 0.17
CA GLN A 24 12.03 10.62 0.30
C GLN A 24 12.48 11.78 -0.61
N ASN A 25 13.76 11.86 -0.99
CA ASN A 25 14.32 12.98 -1.74
C ASN A 25 15.04 12.56 -3.03
N SER A 26 15.07 11.27 -3.38
CA SER A 26 15.74 10.79 -4.60
C SER A 26 15.06 11.32 -5.86
N GLU A 27 13.73 11.41 -5.85
CA GLU A 27 12.90 11.93 -6.95
C GLU A 27 11.97 13.04 -6.43
N PRO A 28 12.48 14.27 -6.24
CA PRO A 28 11.72 15.35 -5.60
C PRO A 28 10.47 15.74 -6.39
N PHE A 29 10.52 15.71 -7.72
CA PHE A 29 9.36 16.02 -8.55
C PHE A 29 8.21 15.01 -8.35
N LEU A 30 8.53 13.71 -8.32
CA LEU A 30 7.54 12.66 -8.07
C LEU A 30 6.96 12.79 -6.66
N ARG A 31 7.83 13.01 -5.66
CA ARG A 31 7.40 13.27 -4.29
C ARG A 31 6.42 14.45 -4.23
N ASP A 32 6.79 15.58 -4.81
CA ASP A 32 6.00 16.80 -4.70
C ASP A 32 4.62 16.64 -5.34
N ILE A 33 4.50 15.89 -6.44
CA ILE A 33 3.19 15.54 -7.03
C ILE A 33 2.37 14.66 -6.09
N ILE A 34 2.96 13.63 -5.48
CA ILE A 34 2.27 12.74 -4.55
C ILE A 34 1.76 13.53 -3.33
N LEU A 35 2.57 14.44 -2.81
CA LEU A 35 2.19 15.29 -1.68
C LEU A 35 1.12 16.31 -2.07
N ASP A 36 1.20 16.92 -3.26
CA ASP A 36 0.17 17.85 -3.77
C ASP A 36 -1.20 17.17 -3.93
N LEU A 37 -1.23 15.93 -4.42
CA LEU A 37 -2.45 15.11 -4.47
C LEU A 37 -3.06 14.96 -3.07
N GLY A 38 -2.23 14.56 -2.10
CA GLY A 38 -2.64 14.39 -0.72
C GLY A 38 -3.22 15.66 -0.09
N GLU A 39 -2.57 16.80 -0.32
CA GLU A 39 -3.04 18.09 0.17
C GLU A 39 -4.34 18.56 -0.46
N LYS A 40 -4.59 18.18 -1.72
CA LYS A 40 -5.87 18.41 -2.42
C LYS A 40 -6.99 17.47 -1.97
N GLY A 41 -6.76 16.62 -0.98
CA GLY A 41 -7.77 15.70 -0.45
C GLY A 41 -7.97 14.45 -1.31
N ILE A 42 -7.06 14.17 -2.24
CA ILE A 42 -7.03 12.91 -3.00
C ILE A 42 -6.21 11.92 -2.19
N PHE A 43 -6.71 10.70 -2.06
CA PHE A 43 -5.99 9.64 -1.36
C PHE A 43 -5.00 8.96 -2.32
N VAL A 44 -3.75 8.83 -1.91
CA VAL A 44 -2.72 8.09 -2.66
C VAL A 44 -2.39 6.83 -1.88
N VAL A 45 -2.55 5.66 -2.50
CA VAL A 45 -2.30 4.36 -1.87
C VAL A 45 -1.21 3.65 -2.66
N MET A 46 -0.11 3.30 -1.99
CA MET A 46 1.11 2.80 -2.62
C MET A 46 1.50 1.44 -2.03
N SER A 47 2.06 0.57 -2.87
CA SER A 47 2.61 -0.71 -2.42
C SER A 47 3.97 -0.55 -1.74
N ALA A 48 4.22 -1.30 -0.65
CA ALA A 48 5.50 -1.26 0.07
C ALA A 48 6.69 -1.87 -0.71
N GLY A 49 6.44 -2.70 -1.72
CA GLY A 49 7.47 -3.45 -2.47
C GLY A 49 7.57 -4.92 -2.06
N ASN A 50 8.21 -5.74 -2.89
CA ASN A 50 8.13 -7.21 -2.85
C ASN A 50 9.50 -7.91 -2.66
N GLU A 51 10.48 -7.22 -2.10
CA GLU A 51 11.87 -7.68 -1.99
C GLU A 51 12.20 -8.30 -0.63
N GLY A 52 11.27 -8.27 0.34
CA GLY A 52 11.52 -8.68 1.73
C GLY A 52 12.52 -7.76 2.45
N GLN A 53 12.59 -6.49 2.04
CA GLN A 53 13.57 -5.50 2.48
C GLN A 53 12.90 -4.34 3.24
N SER A 54 13.68 -3.28 3.50
CA SER A 54 13.13 -2.05 4.07
C SER A 54 12.21 -1.35 3.08
N ALA A 55 10.96 -1.12 3.48
CA ALA A 55 10.00 -0.32 2.71
C ALA A 55 10.47 1.14 2.53
N GLY A 56 11.36 1.63 3.41
CA GLY A 56 11.98 2.95 3.28
C GLY A 56 12.94 3.08 2.08
N SER A 57 13.22 1.99 1.38
CA SER A 57 14.07 1.95 0.17
C SER A 57 13.28 1.69 -1.12
N ASN A 58 11.94 1.66 -1.06
CA ASN A 58 11.07 1.45 -2.21
C ASN A 58 10.44 2.77 -2.67
N LEU A 59 10.81 3.30 -3.84
CA LEU A 59 10.20 4.50 -4.40
C LEU A 59 9.07 4.11 -5.37
N PRO A 60 7.86 4.70 -5.31
CA PRO A 60 7.44 5.79 -4.44
C PRO A 60 6.91 5.37 -3.06
N GLY A 61 6.80 4.06 -2.77
CA GLY A 61 6.21 3.54 -1.53
C GLY A 61 6.88 4.00 -0.22
N CYS A 62 8.00 4.71 -0.27
CA CYS A 62 8.64 5.34 0.89
C CYS A 62 8.12 6.74 1.19
N ILE A 63 7.42 7.38 0.25
CA ILE A 63 6.96 8.76 0.37
C ILE A 63 5.79 8.80 1.35
N SER A 64 5.97 9.52 2.45
CA SER A 64 4.94 9.70 3.48
C SER A 64 4.40 11.14 3.44
N GLY A 65 3.09 11.29 3.63
CA GLY A 65 2.41 12.57 3.59
C GLY A 65 0.94 12.47 4.01
N LYS A 66 0.25 13.61 4.07
CA LYS A 66 -1.19 13.65 4.33
C LYS A 66 -1.95 12.93 3.23
N ASN A 67 -2.90 12.06 3.58
CA ASN A 67 -3.68 11.25 2.62
C ASN A 67 -2.84 10.34 1.71
N VAL A 68 -1.56 10.11 2.05
CA VAL A 68 -0.66 9.17 1.34
C VAL A 68 -0.44 7.97 2.25
N PHE A 69 -0.71 6.78 1.74
CA PHE A 69 -0.68 5.54 2.50
C PHE A 69 0.20 4.49 1.83
N THR A 70 1.08 3.86 2.58
CA THR A 70 1.89 2.73 2.14
C THR A 70 1.38 1.43 2.72
N VAL A 71 1.21 0.43 1.87
CA VAL A 71 0.54 -0.83 2.21
C VAL A 71 1.50 -2.01 2.08
N GLY A 72 1.71 -2.69 3.21
CA GLY A 72 2.40 -3.97 3.29
C GLY A 72 1.44 -5.16 3.12
N SER A 73 1.99 -6.35 2.90
CA SER A 73 1.23 -7.57 2.63
C SER A 73 1.25 -8.52 3.82
N VAL A 74 0.09 -9.10 4.12
CA VAL A 74 -0.07 -10.24 5.02
C VAL A 74 -0.57 -11.47 4.27
N ASP A 75 -0.13 -12.63 4.74
CA ASP A 75 -0.69 -13.92 4.40
C ASP A 75 -1.87 -14.24 5.32
N PHE A 76 -2.84 -14.96 4.78
CA PHE A 76 -4.10 -15.25 5.48
C PHE A 76 -4.61 -16.64 5.12
N SER A 77 -5.43 -17.19 5.99
CA SER A 77 -6.21 -18.39 5.75
C SER A 77 -7.69 -18.13 6.00
N GLU A 78 -8.50 -19.16 5.81
CA GLU A 78 -9.92 -19.16 6.20
C GLU A 78 -10.13 -18.83 7.68
N THR A 79 -9.13 -19.06 8.53
CA THR A 79 -9.21 -18.81 9.99
C THR A 79 -8.66 -17.45 10.40
N GLY A 80 -8.24 -16.61 9.45
CA GLY A 80 -7.76 -15.24 9.69
C GLY A 80 -6.32 -15.01 9.23
N PHE A 81 -5.73 -13.92 9.71
CA PHE A 81 -4.38 -13.51 9.32
C PHE A 81 -3.34 -14.40 9.98
N LEU A 82 -2.42 -14.92 9.17
CA LEU A 82 -1.41 -15.88 9.63
C LEU A 82 -0.13 -15.16 10.04
N SER A 83 0.40 -14.37 9.11
CA SER A 83 1.72 -13.78 9.22
C SER A 83 1.90 -12.70 8.17
N CYS A 84 3.01 -11.99 8.26
CA CYS A 84 3.45 -11.09 7.20
C CYS A 84 3.87 -11.94 6.00
N SER A 85 3.52 -11.50 4.79
CA SER A 85 3.99 -12.18 3.60
C SER A 85 5.51 -12.03 3.50
N GLY A 86 6.26 -13.13 3.33
CA GLY A 86 7.72 -13.11 3.37
C GLY A 86 8.38 -12.23 2.30
N PHE A 87 7.67 -11.96 1.19
CA PHE A 87 8.12 -11.02 0.15
C PHE A 87 7.83 -9.56 0.51
N SER A 88 6.93 -9.26 1.44
CA SER A 88 6.55 -7.89 1.73
C SER A 88 7.75 -7.14 2.28
N ASN A 89 8.04 -5.98 1.70
CA ASN A 89 8.89 -5.03 2.40
C ASN A 89 8.23 -4.64 3.73
N ALA A 90 9.06 -4.32 4.72
CA ALA A 90 8.68 -3.99 6.08
C ALA A 90 9.43 -2.75 6.58
N GLY A 91 8.95 -2.13 7.65
CA GLY A 91 9.56 -0.96 8.29
C GLY A 91 8.55 0.15 8.53
N ALA A 92 8.66 0.77 9.71
CA ALA A 92 7.87 1.93 10.10
C ALA A 92 8.80 3.09 10.50
N PRO A 93 8.70 4.26 9.85
CA PRO A 93 8.02 4.51 8.56
C PRO A 93 8.63 3.67 7.40
N PRO A 94 7.95 3.47 6.27
CA PRO A 94 6.74 4.18 5.80
C PRO A 94 5.40 3.41 5.88
N ILE A 95 5.34 2.15 6.33
CA ILE A 95 4.09 1.36 6.22
C ILE A 95 3.01 1.89 7.17
N ASP A 96 1.83 2.19 6.62
CA ASP A 96 0.65 2.65 7.35
C ASP A 96 -0.31 1.50 7.66
N TRP A 97 -0.48 0.59 6.70
CA TRP A 97 -1.45 -0.50 6.79
C TRP A 97 -0.90 -1.81 6.25
N LEU A 98 -1.37 -2.91 6.83
CA LEU A 98 -1.27 -4.24 6.24
C LEU A 98 -2.62 -4.64 5.65
N ALA A 99 -2.60 -5.39 4.55
CA ALA A 99 -3.78 -6.02 3.98
C ALA A 99 -3.43 -7.38 3.34
N PRO A 100 -4.41 -8.27 3.13
CA PRO A 100 -4.19 -9.51 2.40
C PRO A 100 -3.48 -9.23 1.08
N GLY A 101 -2.36 -9.91 0.84
CA GLY A 101 -1.63 -9.75 -0.41
C GLY A 101 -1.00 -11.03 -0.92
N ALA A 102 -1.05 -12.14 -0.18
CA ALA A 102 -0.61 -13.46 -0.65
C ALA A 102 -1.80 -14.31 -1.09
N ASN A 103 -1.61 -15.10 -2.15
CA ASN A 103 -2.53 -16.14 -2.62
C ASN A 103 -3.96 -15.63 -2.90
N LEU A 104 -4.08 -14.42 -3.47
CA LEU A 104 -5.37 -13.81 -3.79
C LEU A 104 -5.83 -14.15 -5.20
N VAL A 105 -7.07 -14.62 -5.30
CA VAL A 105 -7.75 -14.81 -6.58
C VAL A 105 -8.23 -13.45 -7.09
N SER A 106 -7.90 -13.12 -8.34
CA SER A 106 -8.42 -11.92 -9.02
C SER A 106 -8.71 -12.21 -10.49
N THR A 107 -9.44 -11.29 -11.13
CA THR A 107 -9.70 -11.32 -12.57
C THR A 107 -8.40 -11.22 -13.36
N PHE A 108 -8.31 -11.96 -14.46
CA PHE A 108 -7.15 -12.01 -15.32
C PHE A 108 -7.57 -11.87 -16.79
N PRO A 109 -6.73 -11.29 -17.67
CA PRO A 109 -7.05 -11.15 -19.09
C PRO A 109 -7.50 -12.46 -19.74
N GLY A 110 -8.39 -12.37 -20.73
CA GLY A 110 -8.96 -13.53 -21.41
C GLY A 110 -10.14 -14.18 -20.68
N ASN A 111 -10.90 -13.40 -19.89
CA ASN A 111 -12.05 -13.89 -19.11
C ASN A 111 -11.67 -15.03 -18.13
N ALA A 112 -10.52 -14.88 -17.47
CA ALA A 112 -9.97 -15.87 -16.58
C ALA A 112 -9.85 -15.33 -15.15
N TYR A 113 -9.51 -16.22 -14.23
CA TYR A 113 -9.10 -15.89 -12.87
C TYR A 113 -7.71 -16.47 -12.62
N ASN A 114 -6.93 -15.79 -11.80
CA ASN A 114 -5.62 -16.28 -11.39
C ASN A 114 -5.36 -15.99 -9.92
N VAL A 115 -4.52 -16.81 -9.30
CA VAL A 115 -4.02 -16.60 -7.95
C VAL A 115 -2.70 -15.84 -8.05
N MET A 116 -2.62 -14.69 -7.41
CA MET A 116 -1.44 -13.83 -7.42
C MET A 116 -1.06 -13.41 -6.00
N SER A 117 0.23 -13.11 -5.83
CA SER A 117 0.80 -12.66 -4.57
C SER A 117 1.62 -11.39 -4.80
N GLY A 118 1.45 -10.40 -3.94
CA GLY A 118 2.19 -9.15 -3.96
C GLY A 118 1.56 -8.07 -3.10
N THR A 119 2.39 -7.11 -2.65
CA THR A 119 1.91 -5.88 -2.01
C THR A 119 1.00 -5.07 -2.93
N SER A 120 1.05 -5.31 -4.25
CA SER A 120 0.11 -4.77 -5.22
C SER A 120 -1.35 -5.15 -4.92
N MET A 121 -1.59 -6.41 -4.52
CA MET A 121 -2.94 -6.88 -4.20
C MET A 121 -3.43 -6.30 -2.86
N ALA A 122 -2.53 -6.21 -1.87
CA ALA A 122 -2.81 -5.55 -0.60
C ALA A 122 -3.16 -4.06 -0.80
N CYS A 123 -2.37 -3.36 -1.63
CA CYS A 123 -2.58 -1.97 -2.02
C CYS A 123 -3.96 -1.76 -2.66
N ALA A 124 -4.38 -2.66 -3.57
CA ALA A 124 -5.71 -2.61 -4.20
C ALA A 124 -6.85 -2.72 -3.18
N LEU A 125 -6.74 -3.63 -2.20
CA LEU A 125 -7.75 -3.81 -1.15
C LEU A 125 -7.89 -2.56 -0.29
N VAL A 126 -6.77 -1.96 0.15
CA VAL A 126 -6.79 -0.74 0.96
C VAL A 126 -7.35 0.45 0.17
N ALA A 127 -7.01 0.58 -1.10
CA ALA A 127 -7.59 1.61 -1.97
C ALA A 127 -9.12 1.48 -2.07
N GLY A 128 -9.63 0.25 -2.22
CA GLY A 128 -11.06 -0.03 -2.21
C GLY A 128 -11.74 0.31 -0.88
N LEU A 129 -11.11 -0.02 0.26
CA LEU A 129 -11.61 0.36 1.59
C LEU A 129 -11.66 1.87 1.77
N ILE A 130 -10.60 2.58 1.38
CA ILE A 130 -10.54 4.05 1.48
C ILE A 130 -11.64 4.70 0.66
N HIS A 131 -11.81 4.26 -0.59
CA HIS A 131 -12.86 4.77 -1.46
C HIS A 131 -14.26 4.53 -0.87
N SER A 132 -14.53 3.31 -0.38
CA SER A 132 -15.80 2.93 0.24
C SER A 132 -16.11 3.72 1.52
N ASN A 133 -15.07 4.04 2.31
CA ASN A 133 -15.20 4.75 3.58
C ASN A 133 -15.19 6.28 3.44
N GLY A 134 -14.69 6.82 2.32
CA GLY A 134 -14.40 8.25 2.17
C GLY A 134 -13.26 8.74 3.07
N GLY A 135 -12.34 7.85 3.46
CA GLY A 135 -11.29 8.13 4.45
C GLY A 135 -10.45 6.90 4.79
N PRO A 136 -9.47 7.03 5.71
CA PRO A 136 -8.60 5.91 6.09
C PRO A 136 -9.40 4.71 6.64
N PRO A 137 -8.90 3.47 6.46
CA PRO A 137 -9.54 2.27 6.99
C PRO A 137 -9.48 2.24 8.52
N ARG A 138 -10.19 1.26 9.11
CA ARG A 138 -10.13 0.97 10.55
C ARG A 138 -9.19 -0.18 10.81
N ALA A 139 -8.51 -0.15 11.95
CA ALA A 139 -7.71 -1.28 12.41
C ALA A 139 -8.63 -2.39 12.92
N ILE A 140 -8.57 -3.57 12.29
CA ILE A 140 -9.31 -4.76 12.74
C ILE A 140 -8.44 -5.72 13.56
N GLN A 141 -7.12 -5.63 13.39
CA GLN A 141 -6.12 -6.42 14.10
C GLN A 141 -4.77 -5.71 14.04
N GLN A 142 -3.86 -6.06 14.94
CA GLN A 142 -2.45 -5.70 14.84
C GLN A 142 -1.59 -6.94 14.64
N ILE A 143 -0.56 -6.83 13.78
CA ILE A 143 0.37 -7.90 13.45
C ILE A 143 1.80 -7.36 13.53
N ASN A 144 2.71 -8.17 14.07
CA ASN A 144 4.13 -7.84 14.10
C ASN A 144 4.82 -8.31 12.81
N CYS A 145 5.39 -7.37 12.04
CA CYS A 145 6.21 -7.65 10.86
C CYS A 145 7.60 -7.05 11.00
N GLY A 146 8.64 -7.89 10.95
CA GLY A 146 10.03 -7.41 10.95
C GLY A 146 10.39 -6.55 12.17
N GLY A 147 9.79 -6.85 13.34
CA GLY A 147 10.09 -6.17 14.61
C GLY A 147 9.24 -4.92 14.90
N ALA A 148 8.32 -4.55 14.02
CA ALA A 148 7.37 -3.47 14.24
C ALA A 148 5.92 -4.00 14.17
N THR A 149 5.00 -3.31 14.86
CA THR A 149 3.58 -3.69 14.90
C THR A 149 2.78 -2.76 13.99
N TYR A 150 1.97 -3.33 13.12
CA TYR A 150 1.16 -2.59 12.15
C TYR A 150 -0.31 -2.97 12.28
N SER A 151 -1.17 -2.02 11.93
CA SER A 151 -2.60 -2.25 11.84
C SER A 151 -2.96 -2.93 10.52
N VAL A 152 -3.81 -3.94 10.59
CA VAL A 152 -4.45 -4.53 9.41
C VAL A 152 -5.68 -3.72 9.05
N ALA A 153 -5.77 -3.31 7.79
CA ALA A 153 -6.87 -2.50 7.28
C ALA A 153 -8.16 -3.33 7.18
N GLY A 154 -9.23 -2.77 7.71
CA GLY A 154 -10.59 -3.26 7.55
C GLY A 154 -11.62 -2.14 7.51
N ARG A 155 -12.89 -2.53 7.47
CA ARG A 155 -14.04 -1.63 7.36
C ARG A 155 -14.55 -1.19 8.73
#